data_AF-A0AA47GTF3-F1
#
_entry.id   AF-A0AA47GTF3-F1
#
_cell.length_a   1.000
_cell.length_b   1.000
_cell.length_c   1.000
_cell.angle_alpha   90.00
_cell.angle_beta   90.00
_cell.angle_gamma   90.00
#
_symmetry.space_group_name_H-M   'P 1'
#
loop_
_entity.id
_entity.type
_entity.pdbx_description
1 polymer ?
#
loop_
_entity_poly.entity_id
_entity_poly.type
_entity_poly.pdbx_seq_one_letter_code
_entity_poly.pdbx_strand_id
1 'polypeptide(L)'
;EKLGFGSSAVAALLFSRALNRSDDNSDIMNTAVLAHRKWQQGYSSGYDIFTSANGGAGCFTGGLSPSWGKLNWPNLKYWLLRGPVSVSSARALRRYKAWKEKPGKHWLDIPLLAGYYACLLETINLLASKAGITDAGMFLEKLHELAKFSSKLGNVINQESTPLMPAGFSKSKKPWNRLGIAVAKSLGAGNEIVLLAGLEDGFTRSEQLILKELCRTNRAFPLLIETRRLSKELPE
;
A
#
# COMPACT_ATOMS: atom_id res chain seq x y z
N GLU A 1 18.57 -5.28 -5.77
CA GLU A 1 17.66 -5.32 -4.60
C GLU A 1 16.22 -5.57 -5.04
N LYS A 2 15.42 -6.33 -4.29
CA LYS A 2 14.00 -6.52 -4.57
C LYS A 2 13.23 -5.27 -4.11
N LEU A 3 12.33 -4.74 -4.94
CA LEU A 3 11.56 -3.52 -4.67
C LEU A 3 10.41 -3.68 -3.66
N GLY A 4 10.22 -4.88 -3.10
CA GLY A 4 9.15 -5.15 -2.14
C GLY A 4 7.73 -5.26 -2.75
N PHE A 5 7.59 -5.31 -4.08
CA PHE A 5 6.30 -5.36 -4.78
C PHE A 5 5.69 -6.77 -4.94
N GLY A 6 5.95 -7.69 -4.01
CA GLY A 6 5.28 -9.01 -4.04
C GLY A 6 5.74 -9.99 -5.14
N SER A 7 6.94 -9.83 -5.72
CA SER A 7 7.45 -10.75 -6.77
C SER A 7 7.41 -12.25 -6.40
N SER A 8 7.63 -12.60 -5.13
CA SER A 8 7.51 -14.00 -4.66
C SER A 8 6.07 -14.50 -4.64
N ALA A 9 5.11 -13.62 -4.38
CA ALA A 9 3.69 -13.94 -4.42
C ALA A 9 3.22 -14.16 -5.86
N VAL A 10 3.68 -13.34 -6.81
CA VAL A 10 3.43 -13.54 -8.25
C VAL A 10 4.00 -14.89 -8.70
N ALA A 11 5.24 -15.21 -8.33
CA ALA A 11 5.83 -16.50 -8.65
C ALA A 11 5.00 -17.66 -8.07
N ALA A 12 4.62 -17.59 -6.79
CA ALA A 12 3.78 -18.61 -6.16
C ALA A 12 2.42 -18.77 -6.85
N LEU A 13 1.84 -17.67 -7.33
CA LEU A 13 0.58 -17.66 -8.08
C LEU A 13 0.75 -18.34 -9.45
N LEU A 14 1.78 -17.99 -10.21
CA LEU A 14 2.05 -18.56 -11.53
C LEU A 14 2.40 -20.05 -11.44
N PHE A 15 3.22 -20.47 -10.48
CA PHE A 15 3.50 -21.88 -10.24
C PHE A 15 2.24 -22.65 -9.82
N SER A 16 1.42 -22.07 -8.95
CA SER A 16 0.13 -22.66 -8.58
C SER A 16 -0.78 -22.78 -9.79
N ARG A 17 -0.84 -21.79 -10.68
CA ARG A 17 -1.64 -21.86 -11.91
C ARG A 17 -1.13 -22.96 -12.85
N ALA A 18 0.19 -23.10 -13.01
CA ALA A 18 0.78 -24.10 -13.89
C ALA A 18 0.57 -25.54 -13.38
N LEU A 19 0.59 -25.73 -12.06
CA LEU A 19 0.49 -27.05 -11.43
C LEU A 19 -0.95 -27.45 -11.05
N ASN A 20 -1.80 -26.48 -10.74
CA ASN A 20 -3.20 -26.71 -10.38
C ASN A 20 -4.08 -26.61 -11.65
N ARG A 21 -4.64 -27.74 -12.06
CA ARG A 21 -5.52 -27.85 -13.24
C ARG A 21 -6.96 -27.36 -12.98
N SER A 22 -7.27 -26.83 -11.79
CA SER A 22 -8.58 -26.25 -11.51
C SER A 22 -8.87 -25.09 -12.48
N ASP A 23 -10.11 -25.03 -12.93
CA ASP A 23 -10.65 -23.90 -13.68
C ASP A 23 -11.13 -22.77 -12.76
N ASP A 24 -11.22 -23.01 -11.45
CA ASP A 24 -11.56 -22.01 -10.46
C ASP A 24 -10.30 -21.29 -9.96
N ASN A 25 -10.22 -19.99 -10.26
CA ASN A 25 -9.14 -19.14 -9.78
C ASN A 25 -9.06 -19.10 -8.24
N SER A 26 -10.15 -19.34 -7.53
CA SER A 26 -10.18 -19.38 -6.06
C SER A 26 -9.31 -20.52 -5.51
N ASP A 27 -9.38 -21.70 -6.11
CA ASP A 27 -8.55 -22.85 -5.74
C ASP A 27 -7.06 -22.57 -5.98
N ILE A 28 -6.76 -21.91 -7.10
CA ILE A 28 -5.40 -21.56 -7.50
C ILE A 28 -4.82 -20.53 -6.53
N MET A 29 -5.60 -19.50 -6.19
CA MET A 29 -5.22 -18.49 -5.20
C MET A 29 -5.00 -19.11 -3.83
N ASN A 30 -5.88 -20.01 -3.37
CA ASN A 30 -5.75 -20.70 -2.10
C ASN A 30 -4.49 -21.58 -2.06
N THR A 31 -4.22 -22.31 -3.15
CA THR A 31 -2.99 -23.12 -3.31
C THR A 31 -1.75 -22.23 -3.23
N ALA A 32 -1.76 -21.09 -3.93
CA ALA A 32 -0.66 -20.13 -3.92
C ALA A 32 -0.42 -19.55 -2.53
N VAL A 33 -1.49 -19.22 -1.79
CA VAL A 33 -1.38 -18.74 -0.42
C VAL A 33 -0.76 -19.78 0.50
N LEU A 34 -1.16 -21.05 0.41
CA LEU A 34 -0.58 -22.13 1.19
C LEU A 34 0.91 -22.32 0.87
N ALA A 35 1.26 -22.35 -0.42
CA ALA A 35 2.64 -22.50 -0.87
C ALA A 35 3.52 -21.32 -0.40
N HIS A 36 3.03 -20.09 -0.56
CA HIS A 36 3.75 -18.88 -0.16
C HIS A 36 3.88 -18.77 1.37
N ARG A 37 2.85 -19.15 2.14
CA ARG A 37 2.93 -19.27 3.61
C ARG A 37 3.99 -20.28 4.02
N LYS A 38 4.00 -21.48 3.42
CA LYS A 38 5.01 -22.50 3.72
C LYS A 38 6.43 -21.98 3.47
N TRP A 39 6.64 -21.28 2.35
CA TRP A 39 7.93 -20.66 2.04
C TRP A 39 8.32 -19.51 2.98
N GLN A 40 7.36 -18.66 3.37
CA GLN A 40 7.56 -17.57 4.33
C GLN A 40 7.45 -17.99 5.81
N GLN A 41 7.54 -19.29 6.13
CA GLN A 41 7.47 -19.82 7.50
C GLN A 41 6.18 -19.39 8.25
N GLY A 42 5.07 -19.27 7.53
CA GLY A 42 3.75 -18.93 8.06
C GLY A 42 3.42 -17.43 8.10
N TYR A 43 4.35 -16.53 7.76
CA TYR A 43 4.15 -15.08 7.91
C TYR A 43 3.45 -14.37 6.74
N SER A 44 3.09 -15.09 5.68
CA SER A 44 2.38 -14.50 4.53
C SER A 44 0.89 -14.31 4.84
N SER A 45 0.44 -13.05 4.80
CA SER A 45 -0.97 -12.67 4.82
C SER A 45 -1.74 -13.28 3.64
N GLY A 46 -1.13 -13.30 2.44
CA GLY A 46 -1.78 -13.67 1.18
C GLY A 46 -2.29 -12.48 0.36
N TYR A 47 -2.21 -11.24 0.89
CA TYR A 47 -2.73 -10.07 0.16
C TYR A 47 -2.01 -9.83 -1.17
N ASP A 48 -0.70 -10.06 -1.25
CA ASP A 48 0.07 -9.89 -2.49
C ASP A 48 -0.42 -10.85 -3.59
N ILE A 49 -0.80 -12.07 -3.20
CA ILE A 49 -1.32 -13.10 -4.12
C ILE A 49 -2.68 -12.69 -4.63
N PHE A 50 -3.59 -12.32 -3.72
CA PHE A 50 -4.94 -11.89 -4.10
C PHE A 50 -4.92 -10.63 -4.95
N THR A 51 -4.05 -9.66 -4.63
CA THR A 51 -3.86 -8.46 -5.44
C THR A 51 -3.35 -8.82 -6.84
N SER A 52 -2.35 -9.70 -6.94
CA SER A 52 -1.78 -10.15 -8.21
C SER A 52 -2.80 -10.92 -9.07
N ALA A 53 -3.67 -11.71 -8.43
CA ALA A 53 -4.66 -12.52 -9.13
C ALA A 53 -5.88 -11.71 -9.58
N ASN A 54 -6.34 -10.74 -8.78
CA ASN A 54 -7.57 -10.01 -9.05
C ASN A 54 -7.38 -8.71 -9.83
N GLY A 55 -6.14 -8.21 -9.90
CA GLY A 55 -5.84 -6.89 -10.46
C GLY A 55 -6.57 -5.76 -9.72
N GLY A 56 -6.29 -4.54 -10.16
CA GLY A 56 -6.91 -3.32 -9.68
C GLY A 56 -6.65 -3.09 -8.19
N ALA A 57 -7.65 -2.58 -7.50
CA ALA A 57 -7.63 -2.36 -6.06
C ALA A 57 -8.72 -3.20 -5.37
N GLY A 58 -8.46 -3.59 -4.13
CA GLY A 58 -9.43 -4.32 -3.34
C GLY A 58 -9.15 -4.32 -1.83
N CYS A 59 -10.22 -4.60 -1.09
CA CYS A 59 -10.18 -4.82 0.34
C CYS A 59 -9.89 -6.30 0.60
N PHE A 60 -8.74 -6.57 1.22
CA PHE A 60 -8.33 -7.90 1.63
C PHE A 60 -8.70 -8.14 3.10
N THR A 61 -9.44 -9.21 3.39
CA THR A 61 -9.84 -9.58 4.77
C THR A 61 -9.73 -11.09 4.99
N GLY A 62 -10.13 -11.59 6.16
CA GLY A 62 -10.31 -13.03 6.41
C GLY A 62 -9.08 -13.82 6.88
N GLY A 63 -7.88 -13.22 6.87
CA GLY A 63 -6.69 -13.81 7.49
C GLY A 63 -6.37 -15.20 6.96
N LEU A 64 -6.62 -16.25 7.75
CA LEU A 64 -6.40 -17.65 7.35
C LEU A 64 -7.21 -18.04 6.10
N SER A 65 -8.46 -17.58 6.02
CA SER A 65 -9.39 -17.77 4.90
C SER A 65 -9.61 -16.43 4.20
N PRO A 66 -8.67 -16.00 3.34
CA PRO A 66 -8.68 -14.67 2.77
C PRO A 66 -9.87 -14.44 1.83
N SER A 67 -10.37 -13.20 1.82
CA SER A 67 -11.39 -12.73 0.87
C SER A 67 -10.98 -11.41 0.23
N TRP A 68 -11.54 -11.14 -0.95
CA TRP A 68 -11.24 -9.94 -1.74
C TRP A 68 -12.52 -9.23 -2.18
N GLY A 69 -12.73 -8.02 -1.68
CA GLY A 69 -13.76 -7.11 -2.17
C GLY A 69 -13.15 -6.13 -3.16
N LYS A 70 -13.60 -6.14 -4.42
CA LYS A 70 -13.13 -5.15 -5.41
C LYS A 70 -13.47 -3.74 -4.95
N LEU A 71 -12.50 -2.83 -5.07
CA LEU A 71 -12.69 -1.41 -4.81
C LEU A 71 -12.56 -0.63 -6.11
N ASN A 72 -13.33 0.43 -6.25
CA ASN A 72 -13.13 1.42 -7.29
C ASN A 72 -11.96 2.30 -6.87
N TRP A 73 -10.99 2.48 -7.76
CA TRP A 73 -9.80 3.28 -7.48
C TRP A 73 -9.88 4.60 -8.24
N PRO A 74 -9.54 5.75 -7.62
CA PRO A 74 -9.74 7.03 -8.28
C PRO A 74 -8.71 7.24 -9.39
N ASN A 75 -9.13 7.95 -10.44
CA ASN A 75 -8.21 8.34 -11.49
C ASN A 75 -7.39 9.55 -11.04
N LEU A 76 -6.23 9.29 -10.44
CA LEU A 76 -5.26 10.29 -10.01
C LEU A 76 -3.91 10.02 -10.66
N LYS A 77 -3.02 10.98 -10.56
CA LYS A 77 -1.61 10.74 -10.81
C LYS A 77 -0.96 10.11 -9.59
N TYR A 78 -0.21 9.03 -9.81
CA TYR A 78 0.49 8.31 -8.77
C TYR A 78 1.96 8.12 -9.10
N TRP A 79 2.81 8.25 -8.08
CA TRP A 79 4.22 7.85 -8.14
C TRP A 79 4.59 7.06 -6.89
N LEU A 80 5.49 6.11 -7.05
CA LEU A 80 6.21 5.47 -5.96
C LEU A 80 7.58 6.13 -5.86
N LEU A 81 7.84 6.83 -4.77
CA LEU A 81 9.13 7.42 -4.47
C LEU A 81 9.92 6.45 -3.59
N ARG A 82 11.20 6.25 -3.90
CA ARG A 82 12.12 5.52 -3.04
C ARG A 82 12.58 6.42 -1.90
N GLY A 83 12.39 5.92 -0.68
CA GLY A 83 12.98 6.49 0.52
C GLY A 83 14.50 6.29 0.56
N PRO A 84 15.17 6.95 1.51
CA PRO A 84 16.63 6.95 1.58
C PRO A 84 17.22 5.66 2.17
N VAL A 85 16.43 4.85 2.86
CA VAL A 85 16.89 3.67 3.60
C VAL A 85 15.89 2.53 3.45
N SER A 86 16.38 1.32 3.25
CA SER A 86 15.55 0.11 3.27
C SER A 86 15.03 -0.22 4.67
N VAL A 87 13.78 -0.69 4.76
CA VAL A 87 13.13 -0.98 6.04
C VAL A 87 12.93 -2.48 6.19
N SER A 88 13.47 -3.04 7.28
CA SER A 88 13.19 -4.44 7.63
C SER A 88 11.77 -4.59 8.18
N SER A 89 10.86 -5.12 7.38
CA SER A 89 9.49 -5.44 7.80
C SER A 89 9.44 -6.34 9.03
N ALA A 90 10.36 -7.31 9.14
CA ALA A 90 10.46 -8.17 10.33
C ALA A 90 10.81 -7.38 11.60
N ARG A 91 11.73 -6.41 11.51
CA ARG A 91 12.07 -5.54 12.65
C ARG A 91 10.91 -4.62 13.02
N ALA A 92 10.24 -4.02 12.04
CA ALA A 92 9.06 -3.20 12.26
C ALA A 92 7.93 -3.98 12.95
N LEU A 93 7.68 -5.22 12.50
CA LEU A 93 6.68 -6.09 13.11
C LEU A 93 7.06 -6.49 14.55
N ARG A 94 8.33 -6.80 14.82
CA ARG A 94 8.79 -7.06 16.20
C ARG A 94 8.59 -5.86 17.11
N ARG A 95 8.92 -4.65 16.62
CA ARG A 95 8.67 -3.39 17.35
C ARG A 95 7.19 -3.17 17.63
N TYR A 96 6.33 -3.38 16.64
CA TYR A 96 4.88 -3.30 16.79
C TYR A 96 4.34 -4.30 17.82
N LYS A 97 4.75 -5.58 17.73
CA LYS A 97 4.35 -6.62 18.71
C LYS A 97 4.80 -6.26 20.12
N ALA A 98 6.08 -5.90 20.28
CA ALA A 98 6.62 -5.49 21.57
C ALA A 98 5.91 -4.26 22.14
N TRP A 99 5.51 -3.29 21.31
CA TRP A 99 4.69 -2.17 21.75
C TRP A 99 3.27 -2.60 22.16
N LYS A 100 2.62 -3.46 21.38
CA LYS A 100 1.27 -3.96 21.64
C LYS A 100 1.18 -4.80 22.93
N GLU A 101 2.24 -5.55 23.23
CA GLU A 101 2.32 -6.44 24.40
C GLU A 101 2.83 -5.72 25.67
N LYS A 102 3.22 -4.43 25.59
CA LYS A 102 3.68 -3.67 26.76
C LYS A 102 2.55 -3.48 27.79
N PRO A 103 2.75 -3.92 29.05
CA PRO A 103 1.79 -3.66 30.13
C PRO A 103 1.60 -2.16 30.35
N GLY A 104 0.35 -1.71 30.47
CA GLY A 104 0.01 -0.40 31.03
C GLY A 104 0.35 0.85 30.22
N LYS A 105 0.88 0.77 28.98
CA LYS A 105 1.13 1.95 28.12
C LYS A 105 0.37 1.95 26.79
N HIS A 106 0.03 0.79 26.24
CA HIS A 106 -0.63 0.71 24.93
C HIS A 106 -2.07 1.27 24.94
N TRP A 107 -2.73 1.35 26.10
CA TRP A 107 -4.09 1.86 26.22
C TRP A 107 -4.19 3.37 25.92
N LEU A 108 -3.13 4.14 26.22
CA LEU A 108 -3.04 5.57 25.87
C LEU A 108 -3.07 5.80 24.35
N ASP A 109 -2.68 4.79 23.59
CA ASP A 109 -2.64 4.81 22.14
C ASP A 109 -3.85 4.07 21.50
N ILE A 110 -4.79 3.53 22.29
CA ILE A 110 -6.05 2.97 21.76
C ILE A 110 -6.80 4.00 20.89
N PRO A 111 -6.91 5.28 21.29
CA PRO A 111 -7.52 6.30 20.43
C PRO A 111 -6.82 6.46 19.08
N LEU A 112 -5.49 6.26 19.02
CA LEU A 112 -4.73 6.32 17.77
C LEU A 112 -5.14 5.19 16.83
N LEU A 113 -5.20 3.94 17.32
CA LEU A 113 -5.62 2.79 16.52
C LEU A 113 -7.10 2.89 16.14
N ALA A 114 -7.97 3.27 17.07
CA ALA A 114 -9.39 3.45 16.81
C ALA A 114 -9.64 4.50 15.71
N GLY A 115 -8.95 5.64 15.79
CA GLY A 115 -9.01 6.67 14.76
C GLY A 115 -8.48 6.21 13.40
N TYR A 116 -7.37 5.45 13.39
CA TYR A 116 -6.86 4.85 12.15
C TYR A 116 -7.87 3.89 11.52
N TYR A 117 -8.46 2.98 12.29
CA TYR A 117 -9.45 2.03 11.78
C TYR A 117 -10.73 2.73 11.30
N ALA A 118 -11.23 3.73 12.03
CA ALA A 118 -12.40 4.51 11.60
C ALA A 118 -12.13 5.21 10.25
N CYS A 119 -10.99 5.90 10.14
CA CYS A 119 -10.58 6.55 8.89
C CYS A 119 -10.38 5.55 7.74
N LEU A 120 -9.82 4.37 8.02
CA LEU A 120 -9.65 3.29 7.04
C LEU A 120 -11.01 2.78 6.54
N LEU A 121 -11.97 2.54 7.43
CA LEU A 121 -13.32 2.10 7.07
C LEU A 121 -14.06 3.13 6.23
N GLU A 122 -13.98 4.41 6.59
CA GLU A 122 -14.53 5.50 5.79
C GLU A 122 -13.89 5.56 4.39
N THR A 123 -12.57 5.35 4.31
CA THR A 123 -11.85 5.28 3.03
C THR A 123 -12.33 4.09 2.20
N ILE A 124 -12.46 2.90 2.81
CA ILE A 124 -12.96 1.70 2.12
C ILE A 124 -14.39 1.94 1.62
N ASN A 125 -15.27 2.53 2.42
CA ASN A 125 -16.65 2.82 2.02
C ASN A 125 -16.70 3.79 0.84
N LEU A 126 -15.85 4.81 0.84
CA LEU A 126 -15.71 5.73 -0.30
C LEU A 126 -15.31 4.98 -1.58
N LEU A 127 -14.34 4.07 -1.48
CA LEU A 127 -13.85 3.27 -2.62
C LEU A 127 -14.81 2.15 -3.04
N ALA A 128 -15.63 1.63 -2.13
CA ALA A 128 -16.57 0.54 -2.39
C ALA A 128 -17.86 1.01 -3.10
N SER A 129 -18.08 2.32 -3.19
CA SER A 129 -19.26 2.90 -3.86
C SER A 129 -19.39 2.42 -5.31
N LYS A 130 -20.53 1.80 -5.64
CA LYS A 130 -20.83 1.35 -7.02
C LYS A 130 -20.93 2.48 -8.03
N ALA A 131 -21.22 3.70 -7.59
CA ALA A 131 -21.25 4.89 -8.44
C ALA A 131 -19.84 5.36 -8.86
N GLY A 132 -18.78 4.71 -8.36
CA GLY A 132 -17.41 5.19 -8.50
C GLY A 132 -17.11 6.31 -7.52
N ILE A 133 -15.89 6.84 -7.60
CA ILE A 133 -15.45 7.95 -6.76
C ILE A 133 -15.78 9.24 -7.50
N THR A 134 -16.78 9.94 -6.99
CA THR A 134 -17.22 11.25 -7.52
C THR A 134 -16.36 12.39 -6.99
N ASP A 135 -15.70 12.20 -5.85
CA ASP A 135 -14.85 13.20 -5.21
C ASP A 135 -13.45 12.62 -4.91
N ALA A 136 -12.55 12.79 -5.87
CA ALA A 136 -11.16 12.36 -5.72
C ALA A 136 -10.40 13.20 -4.68
N GLY A 137 -10.86 14.42 -4.39
CA GLY A 137 -10.32 15.28 -3.34
C GLY A 137 -10.60 14.71 -1.96
N MET A 138 -11.83 14.27 -1.70
CA MET A 138 -12.18 13.61 -0.45
C MET A 138 -11.36 12.32 -0.22
N PHE A 139 -11.07 11.55 -1.28
CA PHE A 139 -10.15 10.42 -1.17
C PHE A 139 -8.73 10.85 -0.76
N LEU A 140 -8.19 11.91 -1.38
CA LEU A 140 -6.88 12.45 -1.03
C LEU A 140 -6.81 12.96 0.42
N GLU A 141 -7.88 13.56 0.93
CA GLU A 141 -7.98 13.97 2.34
C GLU A 141 -7.97 12.76 3.29
N LYS A 142 -8.73 11.71 2.99
CA LYS A 142 -8.70 10.48 3.80
C LYS A 142 -7.33 9.82 3.75
N LEU A 143 -6.68 9.80 2.58
CA LEU A 143 -5.32 9.28 2.44
C LEU A 143 -4.31 10.11 3.25
N HIS A 144 -4.52 11.42 3.37
CA HIS A 144 -3.72 12.31 4.21
C HIS A 144 -3.88 12.00 5.70
N GLU A 145 -5.11 11.81 6.18
CA GLU A 145 -5.35 11.43 7.57
C GLU A 145 -4.74 10.05 7.88
N LEU A 146 -4.88 9.07 6.98
CA LEU A 146 -4.20 7.78 7.10
C LEU A 146 -2.67 7.92 7.15
N ALA A 147 -2.08 8.86 6.41
CA ALA A 147 -0.64 9.14 6.45
C ALA A 147 -0.21 9.72 7.82
N LYS A 148 -1.02 10.61 8.40
CA LYS A 148 -0.79 11.15 9.75
C LYS A 148 -0.85 10.07 10.82
N PHE A 149 -1.87 9.21 10.77
CA PHE A 149 -1.98 8.07 11.69
C PHE A 149 -0.80 7.10 11.54
N SER A 150 -0.40 6.79 10.29
CA SER A 150 0.75 5.91 10.03
C SER A 150 2.04 6.49 10.62
N SER A 151 2.29 7.80 10.42
CA SER A 151 3.48 8.49 10.95
C SER A 151 3.50 8.49 12.48
N LYS A 152 2.36 8.77 13.11
CA LYS A 152 2.21 8.70 14.58
C LYS A 152 2.47 7.29 15.11
N LEU A 153 1.90 6.26 14.47
CA LEU A 153 2.11 4.87 14.85
C LEU A 153 3.60 4.50 14.73
N GLY A 154 4.25 4.91 13.63
CA GLY A 154 5.68 4.73 13.43
C GLY A 154 6.51 5.32 14.56
N ASN A 155 6.25 6.55 14.96
CA ASN A 155 6.95 7.19 16.08
C ASN A 155 6.78 6.41 17.38
N VAL A 156 5.55 5.98 17.68
CA VAL A 156 5.22 5.21 18.89
C VAL A 156 5.96 3.87 18.93
N ILE A 157 6.10 3.18 17.80
CA ILE A 157 6.82 1.90 17.71
C ILE A 157 8.32 2.07 17.39
N ASN A 158 8.83 3.30 17.35
CA ASN A 158 10.20 3.65 16.96
C ASN A 158 10.57 3.07 15.57
N GLN A 159 9.70 3.25 14.60
CA GLN A 159 9.87 2.90 13.19
C GLN A 159 9.56 4.11 12.33
N GLU A 160 10.59 4.69 11.71
CA GLU A 160 10.39 5.84 10.82
C GLU A 160 9.44 5.47 9.69
N SER A 161 8.40 6.29 9.53
CA SER A 161 7.34 6.10 8.55
C SER A 161 6.81 7.42 8.00
N THR A 162 7.42 8.55 8.39
CA THR A 162 7.11 9.85 7.82
C THR A 162 7.64 9.88 6.38
N PRO A 163 6.80 10.23 5.39
CA PRO A 163 7.25 10.44 4.02
C PRO A 163 8.35 11.49 3.94
N LEU A 164 9.49 11.12 3.35
CA LEU A 164 10.57 12.05 3.06
C LEU A 164 10.44 12.50 1.61
N MET A 165 10.18 13.80 1.43
CA MET A 165 9.92 14.37 0.12
C MET A 165 11.22 14.85 -0.53
N PRO A 166 11.33 14.76 -1.86
CA PRO A 166 12.49 15.27 -2.58
C PRO A 166 12.72 16.75 -2.31
N ALA A 167 13.98 17.19 -2.31
CA ALA A 167 14.29 18.62 -2.22
C ALA A 167 13.59 19.38 -3.36
N GLY A 168 13.00 20.54 -3.04
CA GLY A 168 12.24 21.35 -3.99
C GLY A 168 10.74 21.02 -4.07
N PHE A 169 10.29 19.89 -3.50
CA PHE A 169 8.87 19.67 -3.18
C PHE A 169 8.50 20.52 -1.94
N SER A 170 8.17 21.79 -2.18
CA SER A 170 7.86 22.85 -1.19
C SER A 170 8.98 23.21 -0.21
N LYS A 171 9.21 24.52 -0.03
CA LYS A 171 10.19 25.09 0.93
C LYS A 171 9.72 25.03 2.39
N SER A 172 8.55 24.46 2.69
CA SER A 172 7.99 24.46 4.03
C SER A 172 8.38 23.19 4.80
N LYS A 173 8.81 23.35 6.06
CA LYS A 173 9.29 22.30 6.97
C LYS A 173 8.21 21.30 7.43
N LYS A 174 7.12 21.10 6.68
CA LYS A 174 6.00 20.20 7.00
C LYS A 174 5.87 19.11 5.94
N PRO A 175 5.34 17.91 6.27
CA PRO A 175 5.13 16.83 5.30
C PRO A 175 4.23 17.36 4.18
N TRP A 176 4.78 17.38 2.96
CA TRP A 176 4.16 17.88 1.74
C TRP A 176 2.77 17.26 1.57
N ASN A 177 1.74 18.04 1.88
CA ASN A 177 0.34 17.65 1.74
C ASN A 177 -0.46 18.90 1.42
N ARG A 178 -1.17 18.85 0.30
CA ARG A 178 -2.17 19.84 -0.09
C ARG A 178 -3.50 19.13 0.03
N LEU A 179 -4.23 19.41 1.11
CA LEU A 179 -5.52 18.78 1.41
C LEU A 179 -6.42 18.81 0.16
N GLY A 180 -6.98 17.66 -0.20
CA GLY A 180 -7.82 17.49 -1.38
C GLY A 180 -7.11 17.54 -2.74
N ILE A 181 -5.81 17.86 -2.80
CA ILE A 181 -5.10 18.11 -4.07
C ILE A 181 -3.95 17.12 -4.29
N ALA A 182 -3.09 16.93 -3.28
CA ALA A 182 -1.97 16.00 -3.36
C ALA A 182 -1.49 15.57 -1.97
N VAL A 183 -1.07 14.32 -1.85
CA VAL A 183 -0.70 13.67 -0.58
C VAL A 183 0.49 12.75 -0.78
N ALA A 184 1.35 12.69 0.24
CA ALA A 184 2.38 11.67 0.35
C ALA A 184 2.09 10.75 1.53
N LYS A 185 2.18 9.43 1.32
CA LYS A 185 2.00 8.43 2.35
C LYS A 185 3.01 7.30 2.20
N SER A 186 3.69 6.94 3.28
CA SER A 186 4.55 5.75 3.30
C SER A 186 3.75 4.47 3.15
N LEU A 187 4.26 3.54 2.33
CA LEU A 187 3.67 2.24 2.07
C LEU A 187 4.46 1.15 2.80
N GLY A 188 3.75 0.18 3.38
CA GLY A 188 4.36 -0.95 4.08
C GLY A 188 4.88 -0.58 5.47
N ALA A 189 6.05 -1.13 5.82
CA ALA A 189 6.56 -1.16 7.18
C ALA A 189 7.26 0.12 7.66
N GLY A 190 7.49 1.09 6.78
CA GLY A 190 8.19 2.33 7.08
C GLY A 190 8.28 3.22 5.84
N ASN A 191 9.21 4.17 5.83
CA ASN A 191 9.35 5.16 4.76
C ASN A 191 10.25 4.74 3.58
N GLU A 192 10.48 3.43 3.38
CA GLU A 192 11.26 2.91 2.25
C GLU A 192 10.59 3.19 0.90
N ILE A 193 9.26 3.11 0.85
CA ILE A 193 8.47 3.44 -0.33
C ILE A 193 7.41 4.45 0.08
N VAL A 194 7.32 5.54 -0.66
CA VAL A 194 6.31 6.58 -0.46
C VAL A 194 5.39 6.61 -1.68
N LEU A 195 4.09 6.46 -1.45
CA LEU A 195 3.06 6.79 -2.42
C LEU A 195 2.90 8.30 -2.46
N LEU A 196 3.13 8.87 -3.63
CA LEU A 196 2.76 10.23 -3.97
C LEU A 196 1.50 10.16 -4.84
N ALA A 197 0.41 10.77 -4.40
CA ALA A 197 -0.85 10.82 -5.14
C ALA A 197 -1.31 12.26 -5.30
N GLY A 198 -1.92 12.61 -6.42
CA GLY A 198 -2.52 13.93 -6.61
C GLY A 198 -3.40 14.03 -7.84
N LEU A 199 -4.19 15.09 -7.90
CA LEU A 199 -5.00 15.45 -9.07
C LEU A 199 -4.08 15.71 -10.29
N GLU A 200 -4.66 15.70 -11.50
CA GLU A 200 -3.95 15.96 -12.76
C GLU A 200 -3.14 17.27 -12.69
N ASP A 201 -3.80 18.36 -12.28
CA ASP A 201 -3.20 19.69 -12.09
C ASP A 201 -2.70 19.90 -10.65
N GLY A 202 -2.63 18.82 -9.88
CA GLY A 202 -2.25 18.83 -8.47
C GLY A 202 -0.76 19.03 -8.25
N PHE A 203 0.07 19.20 -9.29
CA PHE A 203 1.53 19.38 -9.19
C PHE A 203 1.98 20.59 -10.01
N THR A 204 2.82 21.43 -9.41
CA THR A 204 3.40 22.58 -10.11
C THR A 204 4.38 22.14 -11.19
N ARG A 205 4.66 23.01 -12.18
CA ARG A 205 5.64 22.73 -13.24
C ARG A 205 7.02 22.33 -12.68
N SER A 206 7.48 23.00 -11.62
CA SER A 206 8.75 22.69 -10.96
C SER A 206 8.75 21.31 -10.31
N GLU A 207 7.66 20.93 -9.64
CA GLU A 207 7.49 19.60 -9.04
C GLU A 207 7.46 18.50 -10.11
N GLN A 208 6.79 18.74 -11.23
CA GLN A 208 6.78 17.81 -12.36
C GLN A 208 8.18 17.61 -12.95
N LEU A 209 8.99 18.67 -13.07
CA LEU A 209 10.39 18.56 -13.52
C LEU A 209 11.24 17.73 -12.54
N ILE A 210 11.06 17.93 -11.24
CA ILE A 210 11.73 17.13 -10.21
C ILE A 210 11.31 15.66 -10.33
N LEU A 211 10.02 15.35 -10.51
CA LEU A 211 9.55 13.96 -10.68
C LEU A 211 10.15 13.31 -11.92
N LYS A 212 10.23 14.03 -13.05
CA LYS A 212 10.89 13.53 -14.27
C LYS A 212 12.34 13.16 -14.01
N GLU A 213 13.08 14.01 -13.30
CA GLU A 213 14.48 13.74 -12.96
C GLU A 213 14.63 12.57 -11.97
N LEU A 214 13.71 12.43 -11.01
CA LEU A 214 13.68 11.27 -10.11
C LEU A 214 13.37 9.97 -10.85
N CYS A 215 12.49 10.01 -11.85
CA CYS A 215 12.24 8.86 -12.72
C CYS A 215 13.50 8.48 -13.50
N ARG A 216 14.19 9.47 -14.10
CA ARG A 216 15.46 9.26 -14.82
C ARG A 216 16.55 8.64 -13.93
N THR A 217 16.51 8.92 -12.64
CA THR A 217 17.47 8.42 -11.65
C THR A 217 16.98 7.20 -10.86
N ASN A 218 15.90 6.53 -11.29
CA ASN A 218 15.30 5.36 -10.62
C ASN A 218 14.95 5.59 -9.13
N ARG A 219 14.61 6.83 -8.78
CA ARG A 219 14.17 7.24 -7.42
C ARG A 219 12.67 7.52 -7.35
N ALA A 220 12.00 7.61 -8.49
CA ALA A 220 10.55 7.65 -8.59
C ALA A 220 10.07 6.75 -9.73
N PHE A 221 8.87 6.19 -9.59
CA PHE A 221 8.24 5.36 -10.61
C PHE A 221 6.78 5.79 -10.76
N PRO A 222 6.32 6.20 -11.95
CA PRO A 222 4.90 6.39 -12.19
C PRO A 222 4.17 5.08 -11.90
N LEU A 223 3.09 5.16 -11.13
CA LEU A 223 2.29 4.00 -10.77
C LEU A 223 1.02 4.00 -11.61
N LEU A 224 0.87 2.96 -12.42
CA LEU A 224 -0.37 2.64 -13.11
C LEU A 224 -1.07 1.50 -12.37
N ILE A 225 -2.35 1.69 -12.07
CA ILE A 225 -3.17 0.64 -11.44
C ILE A 225 -3.69 -0.27 -12.54
N GLU A 226 -2.98 -1.38 -12.77
CA GLU A 226 -3.37 -2.41 -13.74
C GLU A 226 -4.60 -3.16 -13.23
N THR A 227 -5.62 -3.34 -14.08
CA THR A 227 -6.89 -4.00 -13.74
C THR A 227 -6.99 -5.42 -14.29
N ARG A 228 -6.02 -5.84 -15.12
CA ARG A 228 -5.93 -7.21 -15.61
C ARG A 228 -5.86 -8.22 -14.45
N ARG A 229 -6.64 -9.28 -14.62
CA ARG A 229 -6.73 -10.42 -13.70
C ARG A 229 -5.87 -11.56 -14.19
N LEU A 230 -5.61 -12.53 -13.31
CA LEU A 230 -5.10 -13.83 -13.70
C LEU A 230 -6.01 -14.43 -14.77
N SER A 231 -5.48 -14.54 -15.98
CA SER A 231 -6.14 -15.17 -17.12
C SER A 231 -6.04 -16.68 -17.04
N LYS A 232 -6.98 -17.37 -17.70
CA LYS A 232 -6.90 -18.83 -17.88
C LYS A 232 -5.71 -19.21 -18.76
N GLU A 233 -5.40 -18.38 -19.75
CA GLU A 233 -4.26 -18.54 -20.65
C GLU A 233 -3.02 -17.96 -19.96
N LEU A 234 -1.93 -18.75 -19.92
CA LEU A 234 -0.61 -18.21 -19.59
C LEU A 234 -0.20 -17.29 -20.74
N PRO A 235 0.35 -16.09 -20.48
CA PRO A 235 0.85 -15.25 -21.56
C PRO A 235 1.90 -16.02 -22.36
N GLU A 236 1.73 -16.06 -23.68
CA GLU A 236 2.69 -16.62 -24.64
C GLU A 236 4.08 -15.96 -24.54
#